data_AF-A0A495RZS6-F1
#
_entry.id   AF-A0A495RZS6-F1
#
_cell.length_a   1.000
_cell.length_b   1.000
_cell.length_c   1.000
_cell.angle_alpha   90.00
_cell.angle_beta   90.00
_cell.angle_gamma   90.00
#
_symmetry.space_group_name_H-M   'P 1'
#
loop_
_entity.id
_entity.type
_entity.pdbx_description
1 polymer ?
#
loop_
_entity_poly.entity_id
_entity_poly.type
_entity_poly.pdbx_seq_one_letter_code
_entity_poly.pdbx_strand_id
1 'polypeptide(L)'
;MVYKFRVILDAEEDVFRDIAILEDDTLEDLHNAIFNSFGFDGMEVASFYTCDETWNQEDEISLFDTGDVPGEQKIMSDYQLSDILDKQNTKILYVYDFINMWTFLVELAAVEDQVVGNLYPETIFSHGEMPDEAMEKNFESDNADDYNDEFEDGLDEDDLDMFEGDDSFEDYGFEENWN
;
A
#
# COMPACT_ATOMS: atom_id res chain seq x y z
N MET A 1 -7.62 -8.70 -24.54
CA MET A 1 -8.18 -9.86 -23.81
C MET A 1 -8.83 -9.32 -22.54
N VAL A 2 -9.66 -10.12 -21.88
CA VAL A 2 -10.22 -9.79 -20.55
C VAL A 2 -9.48 -10.61 -19.51
N TYR A 3 -8.88 -9.92 -18.55
CA TYR A 3 -8.28 -10.50 -17.36
C TYR A 3 -9.35 -10.65 -16.29
N LYS A 4 -9.39 -11.81 -15.62
CA LYS A 4 -10.25 -12.05 -14.46
C LYS A 4 -9.38 -12.26 -13.25
N PHE A 5 -9.39 -11.28 -12.37
CA PHE A 5 -8.70 -11.33 -11.09
C PHE A 5 -9.62 -11.83 -9.99
N ARG A 6 -9.06 -12.64 -9.10
CA ARG A 6 -9.60 -12.85 -7.77
C ARG A 6 -8.79 -12.01 -6.79
N VAL A 7 -9.48 -11.19 -6.02
CA VAL A 7 -8.92 -10.27 -5.04
C VAL A 7 -9.41 -10.71 -3.67
N ILE A 8 -8.50 -11.23 -2.85
CA ILE A 8 -8.79 -11.80 -1.54
C ILE A 8 -8.24 -10.86 -0.48
N LEU A 9 -9.07 -10.47 0.47
CA LEU A 9 -8.59 -9.74 1.65
C LEU A 9 -7.84 -10.69 2.58
N ASP A 10 -6.65 -10.29 3.01
CA ASP A 10 -5.87 -10.99 4.02
C ASP A 10 -6.44 -10.71 5.42
N ALA A 11 -7.55 -11.39 5.75
CA ALA A 11 -8.27 -11.27 7.02
C ALA A 11 -8.72 -12.66 7.54
N GLU A 12 -9.17 -12.73 8.81
CA GLU A 12 -9.75 -13.96 9.37
C GLU A 12 -11.02 -14.40 8.65
N GLU A 13 -11.79 -13.43 8.15
CA GLU A 13 -13.02 -13.66 7.41
C GLU A 13 -12.72 -13.88 5.92
N ASP A 14 -13.45 -14.82 5.30
CA ASP A 14 -13.37 -15.05 3.87
C ASP A 14 -14.04 -13.89 3.10
N VAL A 15 -13.26 -12.86 2.76
CA VAL A 15 -13.73 -11.70 1.98
C VAL A 15 -12.98 -11.64 0.65
N PHE A 16 -13.70 -11.72 -0.46
CA PHE A 16 -13.08 -11.63 -1.79
C PHE A 16 -14.01 -11.06 -2.87
N ARG A 17 -13.41 -10.56 -3.93
CA ARG A 17 -14.08 -10.05 -5.13
C ARG A 17 -13.46 -10.70 -6.36
N ASP A 18 -14.28 -11.05 -7.34
CA ASP A 18 -13.79 -11.37 -8.67
C ASP A 18 -14.04 -10.16 -9.57
N ILE A 19 -13.00 -9.69 -10.25
CA ILE A 19 -13.02 -8.48 -11.08
C ILE A 19 -12.57 -8.85 -12.50
N ALA A 20 -13.36 -8.44 -13.50
CA ALA A 20 -12.99 -8.53 -14.90
C ALA A 20 -12.54 -7.14 -15.41
N ILE A 21 -11.38 -7.08 -16.05
CA ILE A 21 -10.74 -5.86 -16.55
C ILE A 21 -10.02 -6.15 -17.87
N LEU A 22 -9.76 -5.15 -18.71
CA LEU A 22 -9.04 -5.37 -19.97
C LEU A 22 -7.54 -5.55 -19.71
N GLU A 23 -6.87 -6.35 -20.53
CA GLU A 23 -5.42 -6.57 -20.38
C GLU A 23 -4.58 -5.30 -20.62
N ASP A 24 -5.11 -4.36 -21.41
CA ASP A 24 -4.50 -3.08 -21.78
C ASP A 24 -4.85 -1.92 -20.82
N ASP A 25 -5.71 -2.18 -19.82
CA ASP A 25 -5.96 -1.25 -18.72
C ASP A 25 -4.73 -1.20 -17.79
N THR A 26 -4.67 -0.15 -16.98
CA THR A 26 -3.52 0.11 -16.09
C THR A 26 -3.67 -0.50 -14.70
N LEU A 27 -2.59 -0.54 -13.92
CA LEU A 27 -2.71 -0.85 -12.49
C LEU A 27 -3.57 0.18 -11.75
N GLU A 28 -3.62 1.44 -12.19
CA GLU A 28 -4.50 2.45 -11.59
C GLU A 28 -5.98 2.10 -11.83
N ASP A 29 -6.32 1.59 -13.01
CA ASP A 29 -7.68 1.10 -13.31
C ASP A 29 -8.04 -0.10 -12.43
N LEU A 30 -7.08 -1.01 -12.19
CA LEU A 30 -7.28 -2.13 -11.27
C LEU A 30 -7.43 -1.65 -9.81
N HIS A 31 -6.63 -0.69 -9.36
CA HIS A 31 -6.78 -0.04 -8.05
C HIS A 31 -8.20 0.51 -7.89
N ASN A 32 -8.67 1.29 -8.86
CA ASN A 32 -10.01 1.86 -8.85
C ASN A 32 -11.09 0.76 -8.85
N ALA A 33 -10.91 -0.31 -9.61
CA ALA A 33 -11.85 -1.43 -9.63
C ALA A 33 -11.92 -2.14 -8.26
N ILE A 34 -10.78 -2.40 -7.63
CA ILE A 34 -10.70 -2.97 -6.28
C ILE A 34 -11.38 -2.03 -5.28
N PHE A 35 -10.95 -0.78 -5.24
CA PHE A 35 -11.47 0.25 -4.34
C PHE A 35 -13.00 0.31 -4.35
N ASN A 36 -13.58 0.41 -5.56
CA ASN A 36 -15.03 0.46 -5.74
C ASN A 36 -15.73 -0.86 -5.36
N SER A 37 -15.12 -2.01 -5.64
CA SER A 37 -15.72 -3.33 -5.38
C SER A 37 -15.80 -3.70 -3.89
N PHE A 38 -14.89 -3.17 -3.08
CA PHE A 38 -14.88 -3.35 -1.63
C PHE A 38 -15.63 -2.24 -0.89
N GLY A 39 -16.04 -1.18 -1.59
CA GLY A 39 -16.90 -0.13 -1.03
C GLY A 39 -16.18 0.86 -0.13
N PHE A 40 -14.88 1.06 -0.35
CA PHE A 40 -14.11 2.09 0.34
C PHE A 40 -14.65 3.49 0.01
N ASP A 41 -14.56 4.41 0.97
CA ASP A 41 -15.04 5.79 0.87
C ASP A 41 -13.93 6.86 1.03
N GLY A 42 -12.71 6.42 1.32
CA GLY A 42 -11.54 7.27 1.51
C GLY A 42 -10.79 7.65 0.24
N MET A 43 -9.73 8.43 0.40
CA MET A 43 -8.74 8.71 -0.64
C MET A 43 -7.34 8.42 -0.10
N GLU A 44 -7.21 7.26 0.55
CA GLU A 44 -5.93 6.86 1.11
C GLU A 44 -4.99 6.37 0.01
N VAL A 45 -3.70 6.41 0.33
CA VAL A 45 -2.63 5.95 -0.54
C VAL A 45 -2.63 4.42 -0.66
N ALA A 46 -2.15 3.94 -1.80
CA ALA A 46 -2.08 2.51 -2.10
C ALA A 46 -0.84 2.18 -2.93
N SER A 47 -0.38 0.95 -2.81
CA SER A 47 0.72 0.39 -3.61
C SER A 47 0.41 -1.04 -4.04
N PHE A 48 0.84 -1.39 -5.24
CA PHE A 48 0.97 -2.79 -5.64
C PHE A 48 2.40 -3.26 -5.38
N TYR A 49 2.57 -4.54 -5.07
CA TYR A 49 3.89 -5.17 -4.96
C TYR A 49 3.91 -6.41 -5.85
N THR A 50 4.93 -6.52 -6.71
CA THR A 50 5.19 -7.81 -7.37
C THR A 50 5.58 -8.84 -6.29
N CYS A 51 5.33 -10.11 -6.58
CA CYS A 51 5.63 -11.17 -5.62
C CYS A 51 5.95 -12.50 -6.27
N ASP A 52 6.64 -13.35 -5.53
CA ASP A 52 6.93 -14.72 -5.93
C ASP A 52 5.74 -15.68 -5.70
N GLU A 53 5.93 -16.96 -6.03
CA GLU A 53 4.89 -17.97 -5.85
C GLU A 53 4.43 -18.13 -4.38
N THR A 54 5.27 -17.73 -3.43
CA THR A 54 5.05 -17.78 -1.99
C THR A 54 4.54 -16.46 -1.38
N TRP A 55 4.17 -15.48 -2.21
CA TRP A 55 3.68 -14.17 -1.78
C TRP A 55 4.73 -13.31 -1.04
N ASN A 56 6.02 -13.55 -1.28
CA ASN A 56 7.06 -12.64 -0.81
C ASN A 56 7.06 -11.37 -1.65
N GLN A 57 7.03 -10.20 -1.00
CA GLN A 57 7.03 -8.89 -1.66
C GLN A 57 8.38 -8.62 -2.36
N GLU A 58 8.31 -8.09 -3.57
CA GLU A 58 9.47 -7.66 -4.35
C GLU A 58 9.38 -6.16 -4.67
N ASP A 59 9.10 -5.77 -5.92
CA ASP A 59 9.11 -4.38 -6.36
C ASP A 59 7.79 -3.67 -6.03
N GLU A 60 7.89 -2.47 -5.46
CA GLU A 60 6.76 -1.60 -5.18
C GLU A 60 6.37 -0.74 -6.40
N ILE A 61 5.06 -0.62 -6.63
CA ILE A 61 4.44 0.25 -7.63
C ILE A 61 3.37 1.11 -6.93
N SER A 62 3.77 2.33 -6.55
CA SER A 62 2.92 3.27 -5.82
C SER A 62 1.92 4.00 -6.73
N LEU A 63 0.80 4.43 -6.13
CA LEU A 63 -0.22 5.26 -6.78
C LEU A 63 0.32 6.67 -7.14
N PHE A 64 1.27 7.18 -6.36
CA PHE A 64 1.88 8.50 -6.56
C PHE A 64 3.39 8.41 -6.66
N ASP A 65 3.99 9.38 -7.34
CA ASP A 65 5.43 9.47 -7.48
C ASP A 65 6.05 9.85 -6.13
N THR A 66 6.81 8.92 -5.57
CA THR A 66 7.52 9.04 -4.31
C THR A 66 8.98 9.48 -4.48
N GLY A 67 9.41 9.74 -5.72
CA GLY A 67 10.78 10.19 -6.02
C GLY A 67 11.07 11.61 -5.56
N ASP A 68 12.36 11.90 -5.34
CA ASP A 68 12.84 13.25 -5.01
C ASP A 68 12.63 14.23 -6.19
N VAL A 69 12.63 13.71 -7.42
CA VAL A 69 12.41 14.48 -8.64
C VAL A 69 11.06 14.08 -9.26
N PRO A 70 10.15 15.04 -9.52
CA PRO A 70 8.88 14.73 -10.17
C PRO A 70 9.06 14.08 -11.55
N GLY A 71 8.40 12.95 -11.74
CA GLY A 71 8.47 12.09 -12.93
C GLY A 71 9.66 11.12 -12.95
N GLU A 72 10.36 10.94 -11.83
CA GLU A 72 11.50 10.02 -11.75
C GLU A 72 11.05 8.56 -11.58
N GLN A 73 10.08 8.31 -10.70
CA GLN A 73 9.53 6.98 -10.51
C GLN A 73 8.25 6.78 -11.32
N LYS A 74 8.12 5.58 -11.87
CA LYS A 74 6.87 5.16 -12.52
C LYS A 74 5.82 4.87 -11.47
N ILE A 75 4.58 5.19 -11.79
CA ILE A 75 3.42 4.97 -10.93
C ILE A 75 2.44 3.98 -11.57
N MET A 76 1.40 3.59 -10.84
CA MET A 76 0.39 2.63 -11.33
C MET A 76 -0.18 2.95 -12.73
N SER A 77 -0.31 4.23 -13.09
CA SER A 77 -0.82 4.65 -14.41
C SER A 77 0.15 4.39 -15.57
N ASP A 78 1.44 4.22 -15.28
CA ASP A 78 2.48 3.95 -16.28
C ASP A 78 2.61 2.46 -16.64
N TYR A 79 1.92 1.59 -15.90
CA TYR A 79 1.99 0.13 -16.07
C TYR A 79 0.68 -0.42 -16.60
N GLN A 80 0.72 -1.04 -17.78
CA GLN A 80 -0.40 -1.87 -18.24
C GLN A 80 -0.40 -3.20 -17.48
N LEU A 81 -1.58 -3.77 -17.27
CA LEU A 81 -1.71 -5.07 -16.60
C LEU A 81 -0.91 -6.15 -17.32
N SER A 82 -0.92 -6.16 -18.66
CA SER A 82 -0.15 -7.11 -19.46
C SER A 82 1.36 -7.00 -19.33
N ASP A 83 1.90 -5.89 -18.80
CA ASP A 83 3.34 -5.72 -18.62
C ASP A 83 3.86 -6.45 -17.38
N ILE A 84 2.99 -6.72 -16.41
CA ILE A 84 3.33 -7.30 -15.10
C ILE A 84 2.70 -8.68 -14.94
N LEU A 85 1.48 -8.85 -15.42
CA LEU A 85 0.65 -10.02 -15.16
C LEU A 85 0.35 -10.78 -16.45
N ASP A 86 0.67 -12.07 -16.44
CA ASP A 86 0.44 -12.99 -17.53
C ASP A 86 0.22 -14.43 -17.02
N LYS A 87 0.27 -15.42 -17.92
CA LYS A 87 0.05 -16.84 -17.57
C LYS A 87 1.19 -17.46 -16.73
N GLN A 88 2.34 -16.80 -16.65
CA GLN A 88 3.51 -17.21 -15.88
C GLN A 88 3.58 -16.43 -14.56
N ASN A 89 3.30 -15.13 -14.61
CA ASN A 89 3.27 -14.23 -13.46
C ASN A 89 1.83 -13.84 -13.17
N THR A 90 1.16 -14.62 -12.31
CA THR A 90 -0.29 -14.46 -12.05
C THR A 90 -0.60 -13.71 -10.77
N LYS A 91 0.40 -13.44 -9.92
CA LYS A 91 0.20 -12.93 -8.56
C LYS A 91 0.76 -11.53 -8.39
N ILE A 92 0.03 -10.70 -7.66
CA ILE A 92 0.47 -9.38 -7.20
C ILE A 92 -0.19 -9.10 -5.86
N LEU A 93 0.50 -8.39 -4.98
CA LEU A 93 -0.06 -7.93 -3.72
C LEU A 93 -0.56 -6.50 -3.89
N TYR A 94 -1.67 -6.18 -3.24
CA TYR A 94 -2.21 -4.83 -3.21
C TYR A 94 -2.39 -4.40 -1.76
N VAL A 95 -1.80 -3.26 -1.40
CA VAL A 95 -1.91 -2.67 -0.07
C VAL A 95 -2.60 -1.33 -0.18
N TYR A 96 -3.69 -1.16 0.56
CA TYR A 96 -4.44 0.08 0.65
C TYR A 96 -4.39 0.61 2.09
N ASP A 97 -4.23 1.92 2.23
CA ASP A 97 -4.17 2.62 3.52
C ASP A 97 -3.03 2.09 4.41
N PHE A 98 -1.88 2.77 4.39
CA PHE A 98 -0.70 2.38 5.18
C PHE A 98 -0.85 2.57 6.70
N ILE A 99 -1.96 3.12 7.19
CA ILE A 99 -2.25 3.14 8.63
C ILE A 99 -2.85 1.81 9.04
N ASN A 100 -3.83 1.33 8.28
CA ASN A 100 -4.56 0.10 8.57
C ASN A 100 -3.94 -1.14 7.90
N MET A 101 -3.07 -0.95 6.91
CA MET A 101 -2.35 -2.00 6.17
C MET A 101 -3.28 -3.04 5.52
N TRP A 102 -4.40 -2.60 4.93
CA TRP A 102 -5.32 -3.49 4.24
C TRP A 102 -4.61 -4.18 3.09
N THR A 103 -4.33 -5.48 3.26
CA THR A 103 -3.56 -6.26 2.31
C THR A 103 -4.48 -7.19 1.54
N PHE A 104 -4.31 -7.21 0.23
CA PHE A 104 -5.08 -8.04 -0.68
C PHE A 104 -4.15 -8.92 -1.51
N LEU A 105 -4.48 -10.20 -1.58
CA LEU A 105 -3.87 -11.15 -2.48
C LEU A 105 -4.63 -11.11 -3.81
N VAL A 106 -3.97 -10.63 -4.87
CA VAL A 106 -4.57 -10.50 -6.20
C VAL A 106 -3.98 -11.56 -7.12
N GLU A 107 -4.83 -12.43 -7.65
CA GLU A 107 -4.43 -13.53 -8.53
C GLU A 107 -5.20 -13.49 -9.85
N LEU A 108 -4.47 -13.55 -10.97
CA LEU A 108 -5.00 -13.68 -12.32
C LEU A 108 -5.54 -15.10 -12.52
N ALA A 109 -6.84 -15.28 -12.29
CA ALA A 109 -7.49 -16.58 -12.36
C ALA A 109 -7.76 -17.05 -13.79
N ALA A 110 -8.04 -16.13 -14.71
CA ALA A 110 -8.31 -16.47 -16.12
C ALA A 110 -8.02 -15.32 -17.08
N VAL A 111 -7.73 -15.68 -18.33
CA VAL A 111 -7.64 -14.77 -19.48
C VAL A 111 -8.61 -15.27 -20.54
N GLU A 112 -9.58 -14.44 -20.93
CA GLU A 112 -10.67 -14.79 -21.85
C GLU A 112 -10.83 -13.76 -22.96
N ASP A 113 -11.55 -14.14 -24.02
CA ASP A 113 -11.96 -13.22 -25.08
C ASP A 113 -13.02 -12.24 -24.57
N GLN A 114 -12.98 -11.02 -25.09
CA GLN A 114 -13.97 -9.99 -24.74
C GLN A 114 -15.38 -10.40 -25.20
N VAL A 115 -16.36 -10.26 -24.30
CA VAL A 115 -17.76 -10.51 -24.63
C VAL A 115 -18.39 -9.24 -25.18
N VAL A 116 -18.94 -9.32 -26.39
CA VAL A 116 -19.58 -8.17 -27.05
C VAL A 116 -20.75 -7.66 -26.20
N GLY A 117 -20.67 -6.39 -25.82
CA GLY A 117 -21.71 -5.71 -25.04
C GLY A 117 -21.44 -5.59 -23.54
N ASN A 118 -20.39 -6.24 -23.02
CA ASN A 118 -19.93 -6.02 -21.66
C ASN A 118 -19.12 -4.72 -21.56
N LEU A 119 -19.17 -4.10 -20.38
CA LEU A 119 -18.36 -2.94 -20.01
C LEU A 119 -17.36 -3.39 -18.95
N TYR A 120 -16.12 -2.90 -19.06
CA TYR A 120 -15.04 -3.20 -18.12
C TYR A 120 -14.48 -1.87 -17.57
N PRO A 121 -13.92 -1.87 -16.34
CA PRO A 121 -13.89 -2.97 -15.39
C PRO A 121 -15.28 -3.31 -14.80
N GLU A 122 -15.48 -4.57 -14.41
CA GLU A 122 -16.73 -5.09 -13.83
C GLU A 122 -16.43 -6.03 -12.66
N THR A 123 -17.10 -5.82 -11.52
CA THR A 123 -17.11 -6.80 -10.42
C THR A 123 -18.09 -7.93 -10.75
N ILE A 124 -17.56 -9.12 -11.10
CA ILE A 124 -18.37 -10.26 -11.53
C ILE A 124 -18.90 -11.08 -10.35
N PHE A 125 -18.23 -11.02 -9.19
CA PHE A 125 -18.64 -11.73 -7.99
C PHE A 125 -18.15 -11.02 -6.72
N SER A 126 -18.94 -11.10 -5.65
CA SER A 126 -18.60 -10.57 -4.34
C SER A 126 -19.00 -11.54 -3.23
N HIS A 127 -18.11 -11.73 -2.26
CA HIS A 127 -18.33 -12.55 -1.07
C HIS A 127 -17.69 -11.92 0.17
N GLY A 128 -18.39 -12.00 1.30
CA GLY A 128 -17.98 -11.36 2.54
C GLY A 128 -18.19 -9.83 2.55
N GLU A 129 -18.31 -9.29 3.75
CA GLU A 129 -18.33 -7.84 4.00
C GLU A 129 -16.96 -7.41 4.51
N MET A 130 -16.59 -6.13 4.32
CA MET A 130 -15.35 -5.62 4.89
C MET A 130 -15.47 -5.59 6.42
N PRO A 131 -14.47 -6.07 7.17
CA PRO A 131 -14.47 -5.95 8.62
C PRO A 131 -14.30 -4.49 9.05
N ASP A 132 -14.80 -4.14 10.23
CA ASP A 132 -14.74 -2.79 10.78
C ASP A 132 -13.31 -2.34 11.15
N GLU A 133 -12.44 -3.30 11.48
CA GLU A 133 -11.06 -3.07 11.89
C GLU A 133 -10.11 -3.97 11.10
N ALA A 134 -8.96 -3.44 10.72
CA ALA A 134 -7.89 -4.22 10.13
C ALA A 134 -7.23 -5.12 11.19
N MET A 135 -6.71 -6.27 10.77
CA MET A 135 -5.96 -7.14 11.66
C MET A 135 -4.61 -6.52 12.03
N GLU A 136 -4.21 -6.63 13.30
CA GLU A 136 -2.83 -6.30 13.70
C GLU A 136 -1.85 -7.29 13.04
N LYS A 137 -1.14 -6.85 12.01
CA LYS A 137 -0.03 -7.60 11.44
C LYS A 137 1.18 -7.49 12.33
N ASN A 138 1.48 -8.56 13.07
CA ASN A 138 2.80 -8.73 13.70
C ASN A 138 3.81 -9.07 12.61
N PHE A 139 4.49 -8.06 12.07
CA PHE A 139 5.65 -8.27 11.22
C PHE A 139 6.80 -8.80 12.10
N GLU A 140 6.95 -10.12 12.17
CA GLU A 140 8.18 -10.74 12.61
C GLU A 140 9.21 -10.57 11.48
N SER A 141 9.98 -9.48 11.53
CA SER A 141 11.17 -9.35 10.70
C SER A 141 12.19 -10.37 11.20
N ASP A 142 12.55 -11.35 10.35
CA ASP A 142 13.70 -12.25 10.59
C ASP A 142 15.05 -11.48 10.69
N ASN A 143 15.05 -10.15 10.56
CA ASN A 143 16.19 -9.25 10.72
C ASN A 143 15.93 -8.09 11.70
N ALA A 144 15.01 -8.24 12.67
CA ALA A 144 14.86 -7.23 13.73
C ALA A 144 16.11 -7.12 14.63
N ASP A 145 16.93 -8.18 14.68
CA ASP A 145 18.16 -8.20 15.47
C ASP A 145 19.35 -7.47 14.80
N ASP A 146 19.27 -7.10 13.51
CA ASP A 146 20.41 -6.46 12.80
C ASP A 146 20.32 -4.92 12.77
N TYR A 147 19.15 -4.35 13.07
CA TYR A 147 18.97 -2.88 13.14
C TYR A 147 19.12 -2.28 14.53
N ASN A 148 19.24 -3.12 15.58
CA ASN A 148 19.39 -2.64 16.95
C ASN A 148 20.86 -2.41 17.36
N ASP A 149 21.83 -2.83 16.54
CA ASP A 149 23.27 -2.73 16.85
C ASP A 149 23.97 -1.49 16.20
N GLU A 150 23.28 -0.70 15.37
CA GLU A 150 23.88 0.49 14.71
C GLU A 150 23.40 1.86 15.25
N PHE A 151 22.53 1.87 16.25
CA PHE A 151 22.13 3.10 16.98
C PHE A 151 22.65 3.17 18.42
N GLU A 152 23.50 2.22 18.83
CA GLU A 152 24.06 2.13 20.19
C GLU A 152 25.59 2.30 20.21
N ASP A 153 26.16 3.28 19.50
CA ASP A 153 27.52 3.72 19.84
C ASP A 153 27.75 5.19 19.42
N GLY A 154 27.56 6.12 20.34
CA GLY A 154 27.96 7.51 20.10
C GLY A 154 27.37 8.60 21.01
N LEU A 155 26.47 8.28 21.93
CA LEU A 155 26.13 9.21 23.01
C LEU A 155 26.83 8.74 24.28
N ASP A 156 28.06 9.21 24.48
CA ASP A 156 28.72 9.12 25.79
C ASP A 156 27.82 9.84 26.82
N GLU A 157 27.55 9.20 27.96
CA GLU A 157 26.79 9.76 29.09
C GLU A 157 27.38 11.10 29.60
N ASP A 158 28.64 11.41 29.25
CA ASP A 158 29.34 12.65 29.59
C ASP A 158 28.82 13.91 28.81
N ASP A 159 28.09 13.75 27.70
CA ASP A 159 27.53 14.89 26.93
C ASP A 159 26.16 15.39 27.47
N LEU A 160 25.52 14.63 28.37
CA LEU A 160 24.25 15.01 29.01
C LEU A 160 24.43 15.96 30.21
N ASP A 161 25.65 16.05 30.77
CA ASP A 161 25.98 16.90 31.92
C ASP A 161 26.14 18.39 31.54
N MET A 162 26.10 18.75 30.25
CA MET A 162 26.22 20.15 29.81
C MET A 162 24.88 20.93 29.83
N PHE A 163 23.75 20.27 30.13
CA PHE A 163 22.43 20.92 30.18
C PHE A 163 21.85 21.11 31.60
N GLU A 164 22.53 20.63 32.65
CA GLU A 164 22.14 20.89 34.04
C GLU A 164 22.94 22.06 34.64
N GLY A 165 22.77 23.28 34.12
CA GLY A 165 23.44 24.42 34.76
C GLY A 165 23.38 25.79 34.09
N ASP A 166 22.19 26.29 33.74
CA ASP A 166 21.99 27.75 33.68
C ASP A 166 20.56 28.13 34.07
N ASP A 167 20.39 28.37 35.37
CA ASP A 167 19.32 29.19 35.92
C ASP A 167 19.42 30.62 35.36
N SER A 168 18.79 30.88 34.22
CA SER A 168 18.50 32.26 33.79
C SER A 168 17.26 32.34 32.91
N PHE A 169 16.11 31.99 33.51
CA PHE A 169 14.81 32.50 33.06
C PHE A 169 14.27 33.47 34.11
N GLU A 170 15.00 34.57 34.32
CA GLU A 170 14.44 35.78 34.91
C GLU A 170 14.20 36.83 33.83
N ASP A 171 12.91 37.14 33.68
CA ASP A 171 12.36 38.46 33.39
C ASP A 171 12.66 39.11 32.04
N TYR A 172 11.75 38.88 31.08
CA TYR A 172 11.31 39.97 30.21
C TYR A 172 9.78 39.94 30.04
N GLY A 173 9.11 40.58 31.00
CA GLY A 173 8.25 41.72 30.69
C GLY A 173 7.10 41.51 29.71
N PHE A 174 5.96 41.11 30.28
CA PHE A 174 4.63 41.38 29.75
C PHE A 174 4.45 42.91 29.60
N GLU A 175 4.37 43.44 28.38
CA GLU A 175 3.67 44.70 28.12
C GLU A 175 2.82 44.58 26.86
N GLU A 176 1.53 44.36 27.10
CA GLU A 176 0.46 44.79 26.20
C GLU A 176 0.64 46.28 25.90
N ASN A 177 0.62 46.66 24.62
CA ASN A 177 0.21 48.00 24.28
C ASN A 177 -0.75 47.99 23.10
N TRP A 178 -2.03 48.09 23.45
CA TRP A 178 -3.12 48.46 22.57
C TRP A 178 -2.93 49.90 22.09
N ASN A 179 -2.77 50.08 20.77
CA ASN A 179 -3.43 51.16 20.02
C ASN A 179 -3.36 50.92 18.51
#